data_AF-A0A966EIR6-F1
#
_entry.id   AF-A0A966EIR6-F1
#
_cell.length_a   1.000
_cell.length_b   1.000
_cell.length_c   1.000
_cell.angle_alpha   90.00
_cell.angle_beta   90.00
_cell.angle_gamma   90.00
#
_symmetry.space_group_name_H-M   'P 1'
#
loop_
_entity.id
_entity.type
_entity.pdbx_description
1 polymer ?
#
loop_
_entity_poly.entity_id
_entity_poly.type
_entity_poly.pdbx_seq_one_letter_code
_entity_poly.pdbx_strand_id
1 'polypeptide(L)'
;MPSEVPENEGAENQSSITRRELLLRGGAQAAALGLFHIVPAHVLGGPGRTPPSETVTHGILGSGGISGSPAHIRPNLEGTVPTTLAICDVDSQHLANGLKLAGPGCTGYSDWREVLERKDIDVIHICTPPHWHALMAIAAARAGFDIWCEKP
;
A
#
# COMPACT_ATOMS: atom_id res chain seq x y z
N MET A 1 -54.60 -34.92 71.52
CA MET A 1 -53.66 -33.82 71.75
C MET A 1 -52.36 -34.13 71.02
N PRO A 2 -51.68 -33.13 70.47
CA PRO A 2 -51.58 -32.94 69.03
C PRO A 2 -50.14 -33.03 68.48
N SER A 3 -50.08 -32.96 67.14
CA SER A 3 -49.02 -32.38 66.29
C SER A 3 -47.66 -33.10 66.28
N GLU A 4 -46.89 -33.18 65.19
CA GLU A 4 -46.71 -32.27 64.07
C GLU A 4 -46.01 -33.02 62.92
N VAL A 5 -46.25 -32.57 61.69
CA VAL A 5 -45.47 -32.88 60.48
C VAL A 5 -44.19 -32.03 60.49
N PRO A 6 -43.12 -32.46 59.81
CA PRO A 6 -42.34 -31.54 58.97
C PRO A 6 -42.27 -32.12 57.54
N GLU A 7 -42.75 -31.47 56.47
CA GLU A 7 -42.28 -30.24 55.81
C GLU A 7 -40.75 -30.15 55.74
N ASN A 8 -40.07 -29.77 54.66
CA ASN A 8 -40.27 -29.70 53.22
C ASN A 8 -38.84 -29.52 52.68
N GLU A 9 -38.65 -29.89 51.41
CA GLU A 9 -37.57 -29.56 50.48
C GLU A 9 -36.54 -28.48 50.91
N GLY A 10 -35.26 -28.86 50.84
CA GLY A 10 -34.13 -27.94 50.75
C GLY A 10 -33.39 -28.14 49.44
N ALA A 11 -33.89 -27.56 48.35
CA ALA A 11 -33.20 -27.52 47.08
C ALA A 11 -31.91 -26.68 47.19
N GLU A 12 -30.78 -27.24 46.74
CA GLU A 12 -29.51 -26.53 46.60
C GLU A 12 -29.67 -25.31 45.67
N ASN A 13 -29.35 -24.13 46.19
CA ASN A 13 -29.38 -22.86 45.48
C ASN A 13 -28.17 -22.77 44.53
N GLN A 14 -28.37 -23.04 43.24
CA GLN A 14 -27.36 -22.80 42.20
C GLN A 14 -27.23 -21.28 41.95
N SER A 15 -26.14 -20.69 42.43
CA SER A 15 -25.81 -19.28 42.18
C SER A 15 -25.61 -19.03 40.68
N SER A 16 -26.54 -18.33 40.04
CA SER A 16 -26.46 -17.98 38.63
C SER A 16 -25.55 -16.77 38.41
N ILE A 17 -24.42 -16.98 37.70
CA ILE A 17 -23.55 -15.90 37.26
C ILE A 17 -24.36 -14.99 36.33
N THR A 18 -24.49 -13.72 36.70
CA THR A 18 -25.28 -12.77 35.93
C THR A 18 -24.47 -12.23 34.76
N ARG A 19 -25.12 -11.99 33.61
CA ARG A 19 -24.50 -11.49 32.36
C ARG A 19 -23.63 -10.24 32.54
N ARG A 20 -24.00 -9.40 33.52
CA ARG A 20 -23.28 -8.17 33.90
C ARG A 20 -21.91 -8.46 34.52
N GLU A 21 -21.80 -9.54 35.28
CA GLU A 21 -20.54 -9.95 35.91
C GLU A 21 -19.59 -10.61 34.91
N LEU A 22 -20.14 -11.29 33.90
CA LEU A 22 -19.36 -11.80 32.75
C LEU A 22 -18.73 -10.65 31.94
N LEU A 23 -19.48 -9.57 31.71
CA LEU A 23 -18.98 -8.37 31.00
C LEU A 23 -17.92 -7.62 31.82
N LEU A 24 -18.12 -7.50 33.13
CA LEU A 24 -17.17 -6.83 34.03
C LEU A 24 -15.88 -7.63 34.22
N ARG A 25 -15.94 -8.96 34.24
CA ARG A 25 -14.75 -9.82 34.34
C ARG A 25 -14.02 -10.04 33.00
N GLY A 26 -14.73 -9.93 31.86
CA GLY A 26 -14.15 -10.08 30.52
C GLY A 26 -13.43 -8.82 29.99
N GLY A 27 -13.80 -7.62 30.45
CA GLY A 27 -13.23 -6.36 29.96
C GLY A 27 -11.76 -6.11 30.34
N ALA A 28 -11.29 -6.67 31.47
CA ALA A 28 -9.93 -6.43 31.95
C ALA A 28 -8.86 -7.35 31.31
N GLN A 29 -9.25 -8.44 30.64
CA GLN A 29 -8.30 -9.37 29.99
C GLN A 29 -8.24 -9.21 28.46
N ALA A 30 -9.22 -8.54 27.84
CA ALA A 30 -9.26 -8.36 26.38
C ALA A 30 -8.39 -7.17 25.87
N ALA A 31 -7.95 -6.26 26.75
CA ALA A 31 -7.20 -5.08 26.34
C ALA A 31 -5.71 -5.36 26.00
N ALA A 32 -5.15 -6.50 26.44
CA ALA A 32 -3.73 -6.82 26.23
C ALA A 32 -3.45 -7.72 25.01
N LEU A 33 -4.46 -8.38 24.43
CA LEU A 33 -4.28 -9.34 23.32
C LEU A 33 -4.91 -8.90 21.99
N GLY A 34 -5.66 -7.80 21.97
CA GLY A 34 -6.43 -7.35 20.80
C GLY A 34 -5.72 -6.39 19.84
N LEU A 35 -4.53 -5.88 20.17
CA LEU A 35 -3.87 -4.83 19.38
C LEU A 35 -2.88 -5.33 18.30
N PHE A 36 -2.70 -6.65 18.14
CA PHE A 36 -1.61 -7.19 17.29
C PHE A 36 -2.03 -8.10 16.12
N HIS A 37 -3.31 -8.25 15.78
CA HIS A 37 -3.70 -9.39 14.91
C HIS A 37 -4.06 -9.11 13.46
N ILE A 38 -4.04 -7.87 12.97
CA ILE A 38 -4.07 -7.63 11.52
C ILE A 38 -3.17 -6.46 11.17
N VAL A 39 -1.87 -6.65 11.35
CA VAL A 39 -0.86 -5.76 10.78
C VAL A 39 -0.23 -6.52 9.61
N PRO A 40 -0.44 -6.08 8.35
CA PRO A 40 0.11 -6.77 7.19
C PRO A 40 1.63 -6.97 7.35
N ALA A 41 2.16 -8.12 6.91
CA ALA A 41 3.58 -8.44 7.08
C ALA A 41 4.55 -7.44 6.43
N HIS A 42 4.09 -6.58 5.50
CA HIS A 42 4.88 -5.47 4.97
C HIS A 42 5.00 -4.27 5.91
N VAL A 43 4.10 -4.14 6.89
CA VAL A 43 4.12 -3.06 7.90
C VAL A 43 5.07 -3.40 9.06
N LEU A 44 5.27 -4.69 9.34
CA LEU A 44 6.19 -5.14 10.39
C LEU A 44 7.67 -5.18 9.96
N GLY A 45 8.00 -4.79 8.73
CA GLY A 45 9.38 -4.59 8.28
C GLY A 45 10.28 -5.82 8.53
N GLY A 46 9.83 -7.02 8.16
CA GLY A 46 10.63 -8.24 8.30
C GLY A 46 11.96 -8.17 7.55
N PRO A 47 12.97 -9.00 7.92
CA PRO A 47 14.30 -8.93 7.31
C PRO A 47 14.24 -9.01 5.78
N GLY A 48 14.82 -8.02 5.09
CA GLY A 48 14.85 -7.95 3.64
C GLY A 48 13.63 -7.32 2.95
N ARG A 49 12.71 -6.70 3.70
CA ARG A 49 11.52 -6.03 3.14
C ARG A 49 11.49 -4.55 3.52
N THR A 50 11.67 -3.69 2.53
CA THR A 50 11.57 -2.23 2.70
C THR A 50 10.10 -1.88 2.95
N PRO A 51 9.77 -1.17 4.04
CA PRO A 51 8.40 -0.72 4.28
C PRO A 51 7.99 0.30 3.21
N PRO A 52 6.68 0.41 2.88
CA PRO A 52 6.22 1.36 1.86
C PRO A 52 6.63 2.81 2.12
N SER A 53 6.75 3.21 3.38
CA SER A 53 7.19 4.56 3.76
C SER A 53 8.64 4.87 3.43
N GLU A 54 9.46 3.85 3.14
CA GLU A 54 10.87 3.98 2.74
C GLU A 54 11.07 3.66 1.24
N THR A 55 9.97 3.49 0.49
CA THR A 55 10.03 3.32 -0.97
C THR A 55 9.59 4.59 -1.66
N VAL A 56 10.35 5.01 -2.68
CA VAL A 56 9.98 6.13 -3.55
C VAL A 56 9.31 5.57 -4.78
N THR A 57 8.11 6.05 -5.08
CA THR A 57 7.35 5.68 -6.27
C THR A 57 7.68 6.63 -7.42
N HIS A 58 7.68 6.12 -8.65
CA HIS A 58 8.07 6.89 -9.82
C HIS A 58 7.23 6.58 -11.05
N GLY A 59 6.94 7.65 -11.80
CA GLY A 59 6.36 7.62 -13.14
C GLY A 59 7.40 7.99 -14.19
N ILE A 60 7.48 7.22 -15.27
CA ILE A 60 8.50 7.38 -16.30
C ILE A 60 7.86 7.97 -17.55
N LEU A 61 8.38 9.10 -18.00
CA LEU A 61 7.96 9.79 -19.23
C LEU A 61 8.99 9.52 -20.32
N GLY A 62 8.59 8.81 -21.37
CA GLY A 62 9.45 8.27 -22.41
C GLY A 62 10.01 6.91 -22.04
N SER A 63 9.68 5.87 -22.83
CA SER A 63 10.15 4.49 -22.65
C SER A 63 10.92 3.96 -23.87
N GLY A 64 11.62 4.84 -24.57
CA GLY A 64 12.52 4.53 -25.68
C GLY A 64 13.90 3.99 -25.24
N GLY A 65 14.92 4.24 -26.06
CA GLY A 65 16.23 3.59 -25.92
C GLY A 65 16.92 3.77 -24.56
N ILE A 66 17.00 5.00 -24.03
CA ILE A 66 17.73 5.27 -22.79
C ILE A 66 17.06 4.60 -21.59
N SER A 67 15.72 4.67 -21.54
CA SER A 67 14.88 4.12 -20.49
C SER A 67 14.86 2.59 -20.45
N GLY A 68 15.29 1.91 -21.52
CA GLY A 68 15.26 0.45 -21.62
C GLY A 68 16.19 -0.29 -20.64
N SER A 69 17.07 0.43 -19.93
CA SER A 69 17.93 -0.18 -18.91
C SER A 69 17.28 -0.20 -17.53
N PRO A 70 17.65 -1.17 -16.66
CA PRO A 70 17.18 -1.22 -15.26
C PRO A 70 17.56 0.01 -14.42
N ALA A 71 18.47 0.87 -14.91
CA ALA A 71 18.81 2.12 -14.25
C ALA A 71 17.67 3.16 -14.31
N HIS A 72 16.81 3.09 -15.33
CA HIS A 72 15.68 4.01 -15.49
C HIS A 72 14.34 3.36 -15.16
N ILE A 73 14.04 2.21 -15.78
CA ILE A 73 12.85 1.43 -15.47
C ILE A 73 13.22 0.37 -14.45
N ARG A 74 12.84 0.59 -13.19
CA ARG A 74 12.99 -0.41 -12.13
C ARG A 74 11.89 -1.45 -12.25
N PRO A 75 12.21 -2.75 -12.46
CA PRO A 75 11.19 -3.78 -12.54
C PRO A 75 10.51 -4.00 -11.20
N ASN A 76 9.18 -4.03 -11.20
CA ASN A 76 8.38 -4.48 -10.08
C ASN A 76 8.42 -6.00 -10.05
N LEU A 77 8.66 -6.57 -8.87
CA LEU A 77 8.71 -8.02 -8.68
C LEU A 77 7.37 -8.51 -8.10
N GLU A 78 6.92 -9.68 -8.53
CA GLU A 78 5.74 -10.32 -7.95
C GLU A 78 5.91 -10.49 -6.43
N GLY A 79 4.84 -10.22 -5.67
CA GLY A 79 4.85 -10.29 -4.20
C GLY A 79 5.54 -9.11 -3.49
N THR A 80 6.06 -8.14 -4.24
CA THR A 80 6.62 -6.88 -3.71
C THR A 80 5.67 -5.71 -3.94
N VAL A 81 5.89 -4.61 -3.20
CA VAL A 81 5.17 -3.36 -3.43
C VAL A 81 5.78 -2.72 -4.69
N PRO A 82 4.97 -2.39 -5.72
CA PRO A 82 5.47 -1.80 -6.94
C PRO A 82 5.97 -0.38 -6.68
N THR A 83 7.06 0.01 -7.34
CA THR A 83 7.63 1.37 -7.27
C THR A 83 7.56 2.08 -8.60
N THR A 84 7.66 1.36 -9.72
CA THR A 84 7.36 1.91 -11.05
C THR A 84 5.86 1.82 -11.31
N LEU A 85 5.15 2.93 -11.16
CA LEU A 85 3.68 2.94 -11.20
C LEU A 85 3.10 3.39 -12.54
N ALA A 86 3.88 4.13 -13.32
CA ALA A 86 3.46 4.64 -14.62
C ALA A 86 4.60 4.57 -15.63
N ILE A 87 4.28 4.11 -16.84
CA ILE A 87 5.08 4.31 -18.04
C ILE A 87 4.26 5.13 -19.02
N CYS A 88 4.85 6.17 -19.60
CA CYS A 88 4.22 6.98 -20.62
C CYS A 88 5.07 7.01 -21.88
N ASP A 89 4.48 6.71 -23.04
CA ASP A 89 5.08 6.97 -24.34
C ASP A 89 3.99 7.14 -25.40
N VAL A 90 4.22 8.03 -26.36
CA VAL A 90 3.30 8.25 -27.49
C VAL A 90 3.42 7.13 -28.52
N ASP A 91 4.57 6.45 -28.58
CA ASP A 91 4.79 5.28 -29.41
C ASP A 91 4.30 4.02 -28.67
N SER A 92 3.34 3.32 -29.26
CA SER A 92 2.70 2.17 -28.64
C SER A 92 3.64 0.97 -28.47
N GLN A 93 4.68 0.84 -29.29
CA GLN A 93 5.69 -0.21 -29.15
C GLN A 93 6.63 0.11 -27.99
N HIS A 94 7.09 1.35 -27.89
CA HIS A 94 7.87 1.78 -26.73
C HIS A 94 7.08 1.63 -25.43
N LEU A 95 5.80 2.02 -25.43
CA LEU A 95 4.93 1.87 -24.26
C LEU A 95 4.80 0.40 -23.84
N ALA A 96 4.51 -0.49 -24.79
CA ALA A 96 4.39 -1.92 -24.52
C ALA A 96 5.69 -2.52 -23.97
N ASN A 97 6.84 -2.14 -24.55
CA ASN A 97 8.15 -2.58 -24.07
C ASN A 97 8.45 -2.06 -22.66
N GLY A 98 8.17 -0.79 -22.39
CA GLY A 98 8.35 -0.18 -21.08
C GLY A 98 7.50 -0.85 -20.01
N LEU A 99 6.23 -1.16 -20.30
CA LEU A 99 5.36 -1.91 -19.39
C LEU A 99 5.89 -3.31 -19.10
N LYS A 100 6.42 -3.99 -20.12
CA LYS A 100 7.04 -5.31 -19.93
C LYS A 100 8.26 -5.24 -19.01
N LEU A 101 9.07 -4.19 -19.12
CA LEU A 101 10.22 -3.96 -18.25
C LEU A 101 9.81 -3.57 -16.82
N ALA A 102 8.77 -2.75 -16.68
CA ALA A 102 8.23 -2.31 -15.39
C ALA A 102 7.56 -3.46 -14.63
N GLY A 103 6.91 -4.40 -15.32
CA GLY A 103 6.25 -5.54 -14.68
C GLY A 103 4.91 -5.19 -14.02
N PRO A 104 4.41 -6.03 -13.10
CA PRO A 104 3.08 -5.89 -12.52
C PRO A 104 2.91 -4.60 -11.72
N GLY A 105 1.68 -4.10 -11.65
CA GLY A 105 1.34 -2.89 -10.88
C GLY A 105 1.70 -1.56 -11.57
N CYS A 106 2.22 -1.61 -12.80
CA CYS A 106 2.48 -0.42 -13.61
C CYS A 106 1.35 -0.17 -14.62
N THR A 107 0.93 1.09 -14.78
CA THR A 107 -0.08 1.51 -15.75
C THR A 107 0.56 2.24 -16.94
N GLY A 108 0.05 2.00 -18.14
CA GLY A 108 0.54 2.64 -19.37
C GLY A 108 -0.26 3.87 -19.75
N TYR A 109 0.42 4.90 -20.24
CA TYR A 109 -0.18 6.16 -20.67
C TYR A 109 0.36 6.60 -22.03
N SER A 110 -0.50 7.21 -22.85
CA SER A 110 -0.07 7.86 -24.10
C SER A 110 0.07 9.38 -23.99
N ASP A 111 -0.54 9.99 -22.96
CA ASP A 111 -0.34 11.41 -22.61
C ASP A 111 0.28 11.53 -21.21
N TRP A 112 1.44 12.20 -21.13
CA TRP A 112 2.17 12.40 -19.88
C TRP A 112 1.42 13.30 -18.89
N ARG A 113 0.47 14.11 -19.36
CA ARG A 113 -0.34 14.98 -18.50
C ARG A 113 -1.23 14.17 -17.57
N GLU A 114 -1.75 13.03 -18.04
CA GLU A 114 -2.53 12.10 -17.22
C GLU A 114 -1.68 11.50 -16.10
N VAL A 115 -0.37 11.30 -16.33
CA VAL A 115 0.56 10.86 -15.28
C VAL A 115 0.69 11.91 -14.19
N LEU A 116 0.69 13.21 -14.53
CA LEU A 116 0.78 14.28 -13.54
C LEU A 116 -0.48 14.46 -12.68
N GLU A 117 -1.59 13.83 -13.06
CA GLU A 117 -2.81 13.81 -12.25
C GLU A 117 -2.76 12.76 -11.13
N ARG A 118 -1.81 11.82 -11.20
CA ARG A 118 -1.60 10.76 -10.20
C ARG A 118 -1.11 11.36 -8.88
N LYS A 119 -1.73 10.93 -7.78
CA LYS A 119 -1.39 11.37 -6.40
C LYS A 119 -0.56 10.37 -5.62
N ASP A 120 -0.31 9.22 -6.22
CA ASP A 120 0.43 8.09 -5.67
C ASP A 120 1.83 7.96 -6.28
N ILE A 121 2.29 8.97 -7.03
CA ILE A 121 3.64 9.04 -7.60
C ILE A 121 4.41 10.14 -6.88
N ASP A 122 5.62 9.83 -6.41
CA ASP A 122 6.49 10.80 -5.74
C ASP A 122 7.39 11.54 -6.74
N VAL A 123 8.00 10.78 -7.67
CA VAL A 123 9.00 11.29 -8.61
C VAL A 123 8.57 11.11 -10.06
N ILE A 124 8.75 12.15 -10.87
CA ILE A 124 8.66 12.07 -12.34
C ILE A 124 10.05 11.91 -12.93
N HIS A 125 10.28 10.78 -13.61
CA HIS A 125 11.51 10.50 -14.34
C HIS A 125 11.34 10.79 -15.83
N ILE A 126 12.00 11.84 -16.33
CA ILE A 126 11.89 12.30 -17.71
C ILE A 126 13.02 11.68 -18.53
N CYS A 127 12.66 10.73 -19.39
CA CYS A 127 13.53 10.00 -20.33
C CYS A 127 13.18 10.29 -21.80
N THR A 128 12.45 11.37 -22.07
CA THR A 128 12.05 11.79 -23.42
C THR A 128 13.22 12.41 -24.20
N PRO A 129 13.09 12.65 -25.52
CA PRO A 129 14.05 13.47 -26.25
C PRO A 129 14.22 14.88 -25.64
N PRO A 130 15.41 15.49 -25.71
CA PRO A 130 15.79 16.67 -24.92
C PRO A 130 14.91 17.91 -25.14
N HIS A 131 14.34 18.07 -26.33
CA HIS A 131 13.44 19.19 -26.64
C HIS A 131 12.11 19.16 -25.84
N TRP A 132 11.80 18.07 -25.13
CA TRP A 132 10.64 17.97 -24.24
C TRP A 132 10.96 18.17 -22.76
N HIS A 133 12.24 18.08 -22.36
CA HIS A 133 12.66 18.05 -20.96
C HIS A 133 12.16 19.27 -20.18
N ALA A 134 12.47 20.47 -20.67
CA ALA A 134 12.09 21.71 -19.99
C ALA A 134 10.57 21.83 -19.81
N LEU A 135 9.78 21.49 -20.84
CA LEU A 135 8.33 21.57 -20.78
C LEU A 135 7.77 20.62 -19.70
N MET A 136 8.22 19.36 -19.72
CA MET A 136 7.75 18.33 -18.79
C MET A 136 8.23 18.60 -17.37
N ALA A 137 9.48 19.02 -17.18
CA ALA A 137 10.04 19.35 -15.88
C ALA A 137 9.31 20.54 -15.24
N ILE A 138 9.05 21.61 -16.00
CA ILE A 138 8.28 22.76 -15.49
C ILE A 138 6.86 22.34 -15.09
N ALA A 139 6.21 21.51 -15.90
CA ALA A 139 4.87 21.03 -15.59
C ALA A 139 4.83 20.12 -14.37
N ALA A 140 5.78 19.18 -14.25
CA ALA A 140 5.91 18.30 -13.09
C ALA A 140 6.19 19.09 -11.81
N ALA A 141 7.09 20.09 -11.88
CA ALA A 141 7.41 20.95 -10.73
C ALA A 141 6.19 21.74 -10.26
N ARG A 142 5.41 22.28 -11.20
CA ARG A 142 4.14 22.97 -10.89
C ARG A 142 3.10 22.05 -10.27
N ALA A 143 3.11 20.77 -10.65
CA ALA A 143 2.23 19.76 -10.07
C ALA A 143 2.73 19.24 -8.72
N GLY A 144 3.93 19.63 -8.28
CA GLY A 144 4.47 19.31 -6.96
C GLY A 144 5.28 18.01 -6.90
N PHE A 145 5.71 17.47 -8.03
CA PHE A 145 6.56 16.28 -8.06
C PHE A 145 8.03 16.62 -7.89
N ASP A 146 8.78 15.70 -7.28
CA ASP A 146 10.22 15.64 -7.45
C ASP A 146 10.55 15.17 -8.88
N ILE A 147 11.67 15.64 -9.43
CA ILE A 147 12.00 15.42 -10.85
C ILE A 147 13.39 14.83 -10.97
N TRP A 148 13.46 13.71 -11.68
CA TRP A 148 14.71 13.21 -12.25
C TRP A 148 14.64 13.38 -13.77
N CYS A 149 15.41 14.32 -14.31
CA CYS A 149 15.49 14.52 -15.75
C CYS A 149 16.77 13.88 -16.29
N GLU A 150 16.66 13.08 -17.35
CA GLU A 150 17.84 12.69 -18.11
C GLU A 150 18.51 13.93 -18.72
N LYS A 151 19.83 13.84 -18.91
CA LYS A 151 20.60 14.88 -19.62
C LYS A 151 20.40 14.78 -21.14
N PRO A 152 20.69 15.84 -21.91
CA PRO A 152 20.82 17.25 -21.51
C PRO A 152 19.48 17.99 -21.49
#